data_AF-A0A7W2FV94-F1
#
_entry.id   AF-A0A7W2FV94-F1
#
_cell.length_a   1.000
_cell.length_b   1.000
_cell.length_c   1.000
_cell.angle_alpha   90.00
_cell.angle_beta   90.00
_cell.angle_gamma   90.00
#
_symmetry.space_group_name_H-M   'P 1'
#
loop_
_entity.id
_entity.type
_entity.pdbx_description
1 polymer ?
#
loop_
_entity_poly.entity_id
_entity_poly.type
_entity_poly.pdbx_seq_one_letter_code
_entity_poly.pdbx_strand_id
1 'polypeptide(L)'
;NIEKAKAFGISSNNIFPMWDWVGGRFSLWSAVGLSISLAVGNDHFEKLLQGANKMDIHFKTEAFKSNIPVILALLGVWYTNF
;
A
#
# COMPACT_ATOMS: atom_id res chain seq x y z
N ASN A 1 11.12 -6.16 16.02
CA ASN A 1 9.65 -6.41 16.02
C ASN A 1 9.35 -7.89 16.23
N ILE A 2 9.91 -8.81 15.43
CA ILE A 2 9.68 -10.27 15.58
C ILE A 2 10.05 -10.79 16.98
N GLU A 3 11.26 -10.50 17.47
CA GLU A 3 11.69 -10.96 18.81
C GLU A 3 10.82 -10.40 19.94
N LYS A 4 10.35 -9.15 19.81
CA LYS A 4 9.41 -8.55 20.77
C LYS A 4 8.03 -9.23 20.72
N ALA A 5 7.55 -9.61 19.53
CA ALA A 5 6.29 -10.33 19.38
C ALA A 5 6.36 -11.77 19.92
N LYS A 6 7.49 -12.46 19.73
CA LYS A 6 7.75 -13.76 20.37
C LYS A 6 7.80 -13.64 21.89
N ALA A 7 8.49 -12.63 22.42
CA ALA A 7 8.53 -12.36 23.86
C ALA A 7 7.15 -12.01 24.45
N PHE A 8 6.26 -11.43 23.64
CA PHE A 8 4.86 -11.21 23.99
C PHE A 8 4.01 -12.49 24.00
N GLY A 9 4.56 -13.63 23.54
CA GLY A 9 3.87 -14.92 23.51
C GLY A 9 3.15 -15.25 22.19
N ILE A 10 3.38 -14.47 21.12
CA ILE A 10 2.79 -14.77 19.80
C ILE A 10 3.55 -15.93 19.14
N SER A 11 2.80 -16.94 18.70
CA SER A 11 3.35 -18.04 17.89
C SER A 11 4.03 -17.50 16.63
N SER A 12 5.21 -18.04 16.29
CA SER A 12 5.96 -17.63 15.09
C SER A 12 5.14 -17.78 13.81
N ASN A 13 4.21 -18.74 13.76
CA ASN A 13 3.34 -18.97 12.60
C ASN A 13 2.30 -17.85 12.40
N ASN A 14 2.09 -17.00 13.42
CA ASN A 14 1.14 -15.89 13.40
C ASN A 14 1.87 -14.53 13.35
N ILE A 15 3.18 -14.52 13.10
CA ILE A 15 3.96 -13.30 12.93
C ILE A 15 4.21 -13.08 11.44
N PHE A 16 3.57 -12.05 10.90
CA PHE A 16 3.75 -11.62 9.51
C PHE A 16 4.73 -10.45 9.46
N PRO A 17 5.94 -10.64 8.90
CA PRO A 17 6.96 -9.59 8.90
C PRO A 17 6.61 -8.47 7.91
N MET A 18 7.16 -7.28 8.18
CA MET A 18 7.15 -6.12 7.29
C MET A 18 8.58 -5.62 7.13
N TRP A 19 8.91 -5.14 5.93
CA TRP A 19 10.22 -4.57 5.63
C TRP A 19 10.29 -3.08 6.00
N ASP A 20 11.51 -2.63 6.25
CA ASP A 20 11.88 -1.27 6.62
C ASP A 20 11.60 -0.21 5.54
N TRP A 21 11.62 -0.59 4.26
CA TRP A 21 11.25 0.30 3.15
C TRP A 21 9.73 0.51 3.01
N VAL A 22 8.90 -0.21 3.76
CA VAL A 22 7.45 0.00 3.81
C VAL A 22 7.12 1.09 4.83
N GLY A 23 6.93 2.32 4.37
CA GLY A 23 6.54 3.44 5.23
C GLY A 23 5.15 3.24 5.84
N GLY A 24 4.96 3.60 7.12
CA GLY A 24 3.72 3.34 7.87
C GLY A 24 2.44 3.79 7.16
N ARG A 25 2.40 5.03 6.62
CA ARG A 25 1.24 5.57 5.88
C ARG A 25 0.99 4.92 4.51
N PHE A 26 1.91 4.09 4.03
CA PHE A 26 1.83 3.36 2.76
C PHE A 26 1.81 1.83 2.97
N SER A 27 1.60 1.37 4.21
CA SER A 27 1.80 -0.03 4.59
C SER A 27 0.60 -0.94 4.38
N LEU A 28 -0.57 -0.40 4.02
CA LEU A 28 -1.81 -1.19 3.93
C LEU A 28 -1.71 -2.39 2.96
N TRP A 29 -0.85 -2.30 1.95
CA TRP A 29 -0.62 -3.33 0.93
C TRP A 29 0.28 -4.48 1.40
N SER A 30 0.79 -4.39 2.62
CA SER A 30 1.70 -5.37 3.25
C SER A 30 0.97 -6.28 4.25
N ALA A 31 1.72 -6.95 5.13
CA ALA A 31 1.17 -7.67 6.29
C ALA A 31 0.22 -6.82 7.17
N VAL A 32 0.34 -5.50 7.16
CA VAL A 32 -0.59 -4.58 7.86
C VAL A 32 -2.02 -4.69 7.30
N GLY A 33 -2.17 -5.05 6.03
CA GLY A 33 -3.46 -5.28 5.38
C GLY A 33 -4.17 -6.58 5.78
N LEU A 34 -3.59 -7.39 6.68
CA LEU A 34 -4.16 -8.69 7.08
C LEU A 34 -5.61 -8.56 7.58
N SER A 35 -5.93 -7.51 8.35
CA SER A 35 -7.31 -7.28 8.82
C SER A 35 -8.28 -7.03 7.67
N ILE A 36 -7.85 -6.36 6.60
CA ILE A 36 -8.64 -6.13 5.39
C ILE A 36 -8.88 -7.47 4.68
N SER A 37 -7.81 -8.24 4.46
CA SER A 37 -7.91 -9.57 3.82
C SER A 37 -8.85 -10.51 4.58
N LEU A 38 -8.80 -10.50 5.92
CA LEU A 38 -9.73 -11.28 6.74
C LEU A 38 -11.19 -10.78 6.65
N ALA A 39 -11.39 -9.47 6.54
CA ALA A 39 -12.72 -8.87 6.47
C ALA A 39 -13.42 -9.07 5.11
N VAL A 40 -12.66 -8.99 4.00
CA VAL A 40 -13.23 -9.06 2.64
C VAL A 40 -12.90 -10.36 1.90
N GLY A 41 -12.07 -11.22 2.48
CA GLY A 41 -11.55 -12.43 1.84
C GLY A 41 -10.33 -12.17 0.96
N ASN A 42 -9.44 -13.18 0.88
CA ASN A 42 -8.17 -13.05 0.19
C ASN A 42 -8.30 -12.72 -1.31
N ASP A 43 -9.31 -13.27 -1.99
CA ASP A 43 -9.53 -13.00 -3.42
C ASP A 43 -9.87 -11.54 -3.71
N HIS A 44 -10.59 -10.88 -2.80
CA HIS A 44 -10.90 -9.45 -2.92
C HIS A 44 -9.69 -8.59 -2.57
N PHE A 45 -8.90 -9.00 -1.58
CA PHE A 45 -7.64 -8.32 -1.24
C PHE A 45 -6.63 -8.41 -2.39
N GLU A 46 -6.50 -9.56 -3.04
CA GLU A 46 -5.66 -9.74 -4.22
C GLU A 46 -6.11 -8.82 -5.38
N LYS A 47 -7.42 -8.73 -5.65
CA LYS A 47 -7.96 -7.78 -6.64
C LYS A 47 -7.64 -6.32 -6.30
N LEU A 48 -7.66 -5.97 -5.01
CA LEU A 48 -7.27 -4.65 -4.53
C LEU A 48 -5.77 -4.38 -4.80
N LEU A 49 -4.88 -5.34 -4.51
CA LEU A 49 -3.45 -5.24 -4.82
C LEU A 49 -3.20 -5.08 -6.32
N GLN A 50 -3.91 -5.85 -7.15
CA GLN A 50 -3.81 -5.75 -8.61
C GLN A 50 -4.30 -4.41 -9.15
N GLY A 51 -5.35 -3.83 -8.56
CA GLY A 51 -5.81 -2.49 -8.88
C GLY A 51 -4.76 -1.42 -8.59
N ALA A 52 -4.14 -1.49 -7.41
CA ALA A 52 -3.03 -0.60 -7.05
C ALA A 52 -1.85 -0.75 -8.02
N ASN A 53 -1.43 -1.98 -8.32
CA ASN A 53 -0.34 -2.23 -9.26
C ASN A 53 -0.62 -1.68 -10.67
N LYS A 54 -1.85 -1.80 -11.17
CA LYS A 54 -2.24 -1.19 -12.45
C LYS A 54 -2.07 0.34 -12.44
N MET A 55 -2.46 0.99 -11.34
CA MET A 55 -2.26 2.43 -11.18
C MET A 55 -0.78 2.80 -11.02
N ASP A 56 0.02 1.98 -10.35
CA ASP A 56 1.48 2.18 -10.25
C ASP A 56 2.15 2.12 -11.62
N ILE A 57 1.76 1.15 -12.46
CA ILE A 57 2.24 1.04 -13.84
C ILE A 57 1.82 2.27 -14.65
N HIS A 58 0.54 2.66 -14.58
CA HIS A 58 0.05 3.87 -15.24
C HIS A 58 0.87 5.10 -14.83
N PHE A 59 1.06 5.32 -13.53
CA PHE A 59 1.85 6.42 -12.99
C PHE A 59 3.29 6.40 -13.49
N LYS A 60 3.91 5.22 -13.54
CA LYS A 60 5.32 5.06 -13.94
C LYS A 60 5.55 5.25 -15.43
N THR A 61 4.62 4.82 -16.29
CA THR A 61 4.89 4.70 -17.74
C THR A 61 4.12 5.68 -18.62
N GLU A 62 3.01 6.23 -18.16
CA GLU A 62 2.19 7.15 -18.96
C GLU A 62 2.83 8.53 -19.10
N ALA A 63 2.69 9.15 -20.28
CA ALA A 63 3.19 10.50 -20.52
C ALA A 63 2.49 11.52 -19.60
N PHE A 64 3.21 12.53 -19.12
CA PHE A 64 2.67 13.47 -18.11
C PHE A 64 1.34 14.13 -18.51
N LYS A 65 1.15 14.42 -19.80
CA LYS A 65 -0.10 14.99 -20.34
C LYS A 65 -1.35 14.10 -20.19
N SER A 66 -1.15 12.80 -19.99
CA SER A 66 -2.19 11.76 -19.83
C SER A 66 -2.06 11.02 -18.49
N ASN A 67 -1.11 11.41 -17.65
CA ASN A 67 -0.82 10.75 -16.38
C ASN A 67 -1.71 11.32 -15.27
N ILE A 68 -2.81 10.62 -14.98
CA ILE A 68 -3.85 11.02 -14.00
C ILE A 68 -3.26 11.49 -12.65
N PRO A 69 -2.39 10.72 -11.94
CA PRO A 69 -1.79 11.20 -10.70
C PRO A 69 -0.96 12.48 -10.85
N VAL A 70 -0.17 12.62 -11.92
CA VAL A 70 0.65 13.81 -12.18
C VAL A 70 -0.23 15.04 -12.40
N ILE A 71 -1.26 14.91 -13.24
CA ILE A 71 -2.19 16.01 -13.52
C ILE A 71 -2.88 16.46 -12.23
N LEU A 72 -3.36 15.50 -11.41
CA LEU A 72 -3.99 15.81 -10.13
C LEU A 72 -3.03 16.51 -9.16
N ALA A 73 -1.76 16.08 -9.11
CA ALA A 73 -0.75 16.73 -8.28
C ALA A 73 -0.46 18.17 -8.75
N LEU A 74 -0.39 18.41 -10.06
CA LEU A 74 -0.19 19.74 -10.62
C LEU A 74 -1.37 20.68 -10.36
N LEU A 75 -2.61 20.17 -10.43
CA LEU A 75 -3.80 20.92 -10.02
C LEU A 75 -3.75 21.27 -8.52
N GLY A 76 -3.30 20.34 -7.68
CA GLY A 76 -3.11 20.57 -6.25
C GLY A 76 -2.11 21.70 -5.96
N VAL A 77 -0.97 21.71 -6.65
CA VAL A 77 0.00 22.83 -6.57
C VAL A 77 -0.63 24.12 -7.06
N TRP A 78 -1.33 24.11 -8.20
CA TRP A 78 -1.95 25.30 -8.77
C TRP A 78 -2.91 25.96 -7.77
N TYR A 79 -3.91 25.23 -7.27
CA TYR A 79 -4.91 25.76 -6.35
C TYR A 79 -4.38 26.13 -4.96
N THR A 80 -3.22 25.60 -4.58
CA THR A 80 -2.61 25.90 -3.27
C THR A 80 -1.66 27.09 -3.34
N ASN A 81 -1.03 27.34 -4.48
CA ASN A 81 0.11 28.27 -4.59
C ASN A 81 -0.15 29.50 -5.47
N PHE A 82 -1.18 29.52 -6.33
CA PHE A 82 -1.50 30.62 -7.25
C PHE A 82 -2.99 31.00 -7.18
#